data_AF-A0A349E3A6-F1
#
_entry.id   AF-A0A349E3A6-F1
#
_cell.length_a   1.000
_cell.length_b   1.000
_cell.length_c   1.000
_cell.angle_alpha   90.00
_cell.angle_beta   90.00
_cell.angle_gamma   90.00
#
_symmetry.space_group_name_H-M   'P 1'
#
loop_
_entity.id
_entity.type
_entity.pdbx_description
1 polymer ?
#
loop_
_entity_poly.entity_id
_entity_poly.type
_entity_poly.pdbx_seq_one_letter_code
_entity_poly.pdbx_strand_id
1 'polypeptide(L)'
;MQNNEQILEDVSKVSIQLLLQEPFYGHFFTGLIKKVTKDIDTLAVGYHNSLITLYINSKFWTDSLTNEDFKYGGIKHEILHIVFKHIFRYKSFSQKTIFNVAADIVVNQYVAPNQLIEGAVLLGNFPELNLEPHQHVNHYYNALLDLYNKFADGK
;
A
#
# COMPACT_ATOMS: atom_id res chain seq x y z
N MET A 1 -24.02 7.14 -8.19
CA MET A 1 -22.62 7.53 -8.49
C MET A 1 -22.21 8.47 -7.39
N GLN A 2 -21.21 8.10 -6.58
CA GLN A 2 -20.68 9.05 -5.59
C GLN A 2 -19.88 10.12 -6.32
N ASN A 3 -20.02 11.36 -5.87
CA ASN A 3 -19.35 12.52 -6.44
C ASN A 3 -17.85 12.46 -6.10
N ASN A 4 -16.96 12.62 -7.10
CA ASN A 4 -15.51 12.66 -6.89
C ASN A 4 -15.11 13.73 -5.86
N GLU A 5 -15.86 14.82 -5.76
CA GLU A 5 -15.65 15.87 -4.78
C GLU A 5 -15.79 15.35 -3.34
N GLN A 6 -16.78 14.49 -3.06
CA GLN A 6 -16.95 13.92 -1.73
C GLN A 6 -15.77 13.04 -1.33
N ILE A 7 -15.27 12.23 -2.26
CA ILE A 7 -14.09 11.39 -2.02
C ILE A 7 -12.88 12.27 -1.71
N LEU A 8 -12.67 13.35 -2.47
CA LEU A 8 -11.57 14.27 -2.23
C LEU A 8 -11.71 15.02 -0.89
N GLU A 9 -12.94 15.33 -0.47
CA GLU A 9 -13.21 15.89 0.86
C GLU A 9 -12.85 14.90 1.99
N ASP A 10 -13.27 13.64 1.86
CA ASP A 10 -12.93 12.57 2.81
C ASP A 10 -11.40 12.39 2.90
N VAL A 11 -10.72 12.33 1.75
CA VAL A 11 -9.26 12.25 1.65
C VAL A 11 -8.59 13.45 2.33
N SER A 12 -9.19 14.64 2.23
CA SER A 12 -8.70 15.84 2.91
C SER A 12 -8.86 15.76 4.43
N LYS A 13 -9.95 15.15 4.92
CA LYS A 13 -10.14 14.90 6.36
C LYS A 13 -9.09 13.95 6.90
N VAL A 14 -8.80 12.85 6.20
CA VAL A 14 -7.73 11.92 6.57
C VAL A 14 -6.36 12.60 6.56
N SER A 15 -6.10 13.49 5.58
CA SER A 15 -4.87 14.29 5.56
C SER A 15 -4.68 15.12 6.83
N ILE A 16 -5.75 15.77 7.30
CA ILE A 16 -5.70 16.61 8.49
C ILE A 16 -5.44 15.74 9.72
N GLN A 17 -6.09 14.58 9.81
CA GLN A 17 -5.83 13.62 10.90
C GLN A 17 -4.37 13.14 10.90
N LEU A 18 -3.82 12.77 9.74
CA LEU A 18 -2.41 12.38 9.61
C LEU A 18 -1.47 13.52 10.04
N LEU A 19 -1.74 14.76 9.63
CA LEU A 19 -0.93 15.92 10.05
C LEU A 19 -0.95 16.16 11.56
N LEU A 20 -2.09 15.92 12.21
CA LEU A 20 -2.25 16.14 13.66
C LEU A 20 -1.70 14.99 14.51
N GLN A 21 -1.90 13.75 14.07
CA GLN A 21 -1.61 12.54 14.86
C GLN A 21 -0.26 11.93 14.51
N GLU A 22 0.12 11.93 13.22
CA GLU A 22 1.38 11.36 12.74
C GLU A 22 2.05 12.30 11.72
N PRO A 23 2.60 13.46 12.18
CA PRO A 23 3.04 14.56 11.31
C PRO A 23 4.04 14.15 10.22
N PHE A 24 4.83 13.10 10.47
CA PHE A 24 5.72 12.51 9.47
C PHE A 24 4.94 12.06 8.22
N TYR A 25 3.89 11.25 8.37
CA TYR A 25 3.07 10.80 7.24
C TYR A 25 2.26 11.96 6.67
N GLY A 26 1.74 12.84 7.53
CA GLY A 26 1.04 14.05 7.11
C GLY A 26 1.88 14.92 6.17
N HIS A 27 3.16 15.12 6.48
CA HIS A 27 4.09 15.89 5.63
C HIS A 27 4.21 15.28 4.22
N PHE A 28 4.47 13.98 4.12
CA PHE A 28 4.52 13.30 2.82
C PHE A 28 3.21 13.45 2.05
N PHE A 29 2.08 13.30 2.73
CA PHE A 29 0.76 13.38 2.11
C PHE A 29 0.50 14.76 1.47
N THR A 30 0.95 15.85 2.09
CA THR A 30 0.75 17.21 1.52
C THR A 30 1.36 17.39 0.14
N GLY A 31 2.48 16.71 -0.15
CA GLY A 31 3.16 16.79 -1.44
C GLY A 31 2.55 15.92 -2.56
N LEU A 32 1.54 15.11 -2.26
CA LEU A 32 0.94 14.20 -3.25
C LEU A 32 -0.13 14.90 -4.08
N ILE A 33 -0.15 14.62 -5.39
CA ILE A 33 -1.32 14.89 -6.23
C ILE A 33 -2.38 13.83 -5.94
N LYS A 34 -3.65 14.21 -5.82
CA LYS A 34 -4.77 13.26 -5.57
C LYS A 34 -5.59 13.13 -6.84
N LYS A 35 -5.76 11.91 -7.33
CA LYS A 35 -6.54 11.63 -8.53
C LYS A 35 -7.51 10.48 -8.30
N VAL A 36 -8.80 10.79 -8.31
CA VAL A 36 -9.83 9.75 -8.38
C VAL A 36 -9.85 9.17 -9.79
N THR A 37 -9.75 7.85 -9.92
CA THR A 37 -9.75 7.15 -11.21
C THR A 37 -10.39 5.77 -11.08
N LYS A 38 -10.69 5.11 -12.20
CA LYS A 38 -11.13 3.71 -12.27
C LYS A 38 -10.09 2.80 -12.93
N ASP A 39 -8.92 3.34 -13.29
CA ASP A 39 -7.86 2.62 -14.00
C ASP A 39 -7.05 1.67 -13.11
N ILE A 40 -7.27 1.72 -11.80
CA ILE A 40 -6.67 0.85 -10.79
C ILE A 40 -7.77 0.18 -9.98
N ASP A 41 -7.48 -0.96 -9.36
CA ASP A 41 -8.49 -1.71 -8.61
C ASP A 41 -8.73 -1.17 -7.19
N THR A 42 -7.68 -0.60 -6.56
CA THR A 42 -7.68 -0.20 -5.14
C THR A 42 -7.17 1.24 -4.94
N LEU A 43 -6.28 1.47 -3.97
CA LEU A 43 -5.43 2.65 -3.90
C LEU A 43 -4.09 2.34 -4.58
N ALA A 44 -3.41 3.37 -5.09
CA ALA A 44 -2.04 3.21 -5.57
C ALA A 44 -1.27 4.53 -5.51
N VAL A 45 0.04 4.45 -5.32
CA VAL A 45 0.98 5.55 -5.58
C VAL A 45 1.82 5.32 -6.81
N GLY A 46 1.95 6.36 -7.63
CA GLY A 46 2.79 6.34 -8.83
C GLY A 46 3.65 7.59 -8.95
N TYR A 47 4.79 7.44 -9.63
CA TYR A 47 5.71 8.53 -9.95
C TYR A 47 5.73 8.81 -11.45
N HIS A 48 5.36 10.03 -11.83
CA HIS A 48 5.31 10.47 -13.23
C HIS A 48 5.63 11.97 -13.33
N ASN A 49 6.47 12.39 -14.29
CA ASN A 49 6.87 13.78 -14.50
C ASN A 49 7.32 14.51 -13.22
N SER A 50 8.15 13.86 -12.41
CA SER A 50 8.64 14.40 -11.12
C SER A 50 7.57 14.63 -10.05
N LEU A 51 6.35 14.16 -10.27
CA LEU A 51 5.24 14.25 -9.33
C LEU A 51 4.87 12.86 -8.82
N ILE A 52 4.55 12.79 -7.52
CA ILE A 52 3.96 11.60 -6.93
C ILE A 52 2.45 11.79 -6.86
N THR A 53 1.70 10.84 -7.41
CA THR A 53 0.24 10.85 -7.44
C THR A 53 -0.30 9.69 -6.61
N LEU A 54 -1.20 10.01 -5.68
CA LEU A 54 -2.10 9.07 -5.05
C LEU A 54 -3.34 8.90 -5.95
N TYR A 55 -3.47 7.70 -6.51
CA TYR A 55 -4.61 7.28 -7.30
C TYR A 55 -5.61 6.59 -6.39
N ILE A 56 -6.89 6.95 -6.56
CA ILE A 56 -7.96 6.53 -5.67
C ILE A 56 -9.06 5.90 -6.51
N ASN A 57 -9.25 4.58 -6.39
CA ASN A 57 -10.43 3.95 -6.96
C ASN A 57 -11.67 4.30 -6.14
N SER A 58 -12.67 4.93 -6.79
CA SER A 58 -13.88 5.37 -6.12
C SER A 58 -14.70 4.22 -5.52
N LYS A 59 -14.73 3.06 -6.17
CA LYS A 59 -15.44 1.88 -5.68
C LYS A 59 -14.74 1.29 -4.47
N PHE A 60 -13.42 1.11 -4.54
CA PHE A 60 -12.64 0.61 -3.41
C PHE A 60 -12.71 1.54 -2.18
N TRP A 61 -12.59 2.86 -2.40
CA TRP A 61 -12.68 3.85 -1.32
C TRP A 61 -13.99 3.75 -0.55
N THR A 62 -15.09 3.46 -1.23
CA THR A 62 -16.43 3.44 -0.62
C THR A 62 -16.82 2.06 -0.12
N ASP A 63 -16.55 1.03 -0.90
CA ASP A 63 -17.05 -0.32 -0.65
C ASP A 63 -16.07 -1.13 0.23
N SER A 64 -14.79 -0.77 0.25
CA SER A 64 -13.75 -1.49 1.00
C SER A 64 -13.20 -0.69 2.18
N LEU A 65 -13.02 0.63 2.04
CA LEU A 65 -12.58 1.52 3.13
C LEU A 65 -13.79 2.10 3.88
N THR A 66 -14.59 1.20 4.44
CA THR A 66 -15.94 1.49 4.98
C THR A 66 -15.97 2.33 6.25
N ASN A 67 -14.83 2.54 6.89
CA ASN A 67 -14.69 3.37 8.09
C ASN A 67 -13.42 4.25 8.03
N GLU A 68 -13.34 5.21 8.94
CA GLU A 68 -12.24 6.18 8.97
C GLU A 68 -10.89 5.55 9.30
N ASP A 69 -10.83 4.51 10.14
CA ASP A 69 -9.58 3.79 10.44
C ASP A 69 -9.02 3.08 9.20
N PHE A 70 -9.88 2.50 8.36
CA PHE A 70 -9.47 1.86 7.11
C PHE A 70 -9.01 2.87 6.07
N LYS A 71 -9.69 4.02 5.96
CA LYS A 71 -9.23 5.12 5.08
C LYS A 71 -7.87 5.66 5.54
N TYR A 72 -7.70 5.84 6.84
CA TYR A 72 -6.46 6.27 7.46
C TYR A 72 -5.33 5.27 7.20
N GLY A 73 -5.57 3.98 7.47
CA GLY A 73 -4.62 2.89 7.23
C GLY A 73 -4.25 2.74 5.77
N GLY A 74 -5.23 2.81 4.86
CA GLY A 74 -5.01 2.71 3.41
C GLY A 74 -4.14 3.86 2.88
N ILE A 75 -4.38 5.10 3.30
CA ILE A 75 -3.51 6.22 2.92
C ILE A 75 -2.10 6.05 3.50
N LYS A 76 -1.99 5.64 4.78
CA LYS A 76 -0.71 5.39 5.42
C LYS A 76 0.09 4.29 4.70
N HIS A 77 -0.57 3.20 4.30
CA HIS A 77 0.00 2.12 3.49
C HIS A 77 0.63 2.66 2.20
N GLU A 78 -0.11 3.48 1.43
CA GLU A 78 0.40 4.08 0.20
C GLU A 78 1.60 5.02 0.45
N ILE A 79 1.55 5.83 1.51
CA ILE A 79 2.68 6.68 1.91
C ILE A 79 3.91 5.83 2.23
N LEU A 80 3.74 4.70 2.92
CA LEU A 80 4.85 3.80 3.28
C LEU A 80 5.53 3.21 2.03
N HIS A 81 4.80 2.93 0.95
CA HIS A 81 5.41 2.54 -0.32
C HIS A 81 6.32 3.62 -0.93
N ILE A 82 6.03 4.91 -0.68
CA ILE A 82 6.90 6.02 -1.05
C ILE A 82 8.12 6.08 -0.12
N VAL A 83 7.89 6.05 1.19
CA VAL A 83 8.93 6.16 2.23
C VAL A 83 10.00 5.06 2.07
N PHE A 84 9.58 3.82 1.84
CA PHE A 84 10.49 2.70 1.59
C PHE A 84 10.98 2.59 0.14
N LYS A 85 10.63 3.57 -0.70
CA LYS A 85 11.05 3.68 -2.11
C LYS A 85 10.60 2.49 -2.98
N HIS A 86 9.56 1.75 -2.59
CA HIS A 86 9.08 0.58 -3.33
C HIS A 86 8.66 0.95 -4.76
N ILE A 87 7.99 2.10 -4.94
CA ILE A 87 7.56 2.59 -6.25
C ILE A 87 8.72 2.81 -7.24
N PHE A 88 9.92 3.11 -6.74
CA PHE A 88 11.11 3.34 -7.57
C PHE A 88 11.88 2.05 -7.87
N ARG A 89 11.65 1.02 -7.05
CA ARG A 89 12.37 -0.25 -7.11
C ARG A 89 11.61 -1.32 -7.90
N TYR A 90 10.28 -1.19 -8.03
CA TYR A 90 9.44 -2.14 -8.75
C TYR A 90 10.03 -2.61 -10.10
N LYS A 91 10.60 -1.69 -10.89
CA LYS A 91 11.16 -2.01 -12.22
C LYS A 91 12.37 -2.96 -12.17
N SER A 92 13.14 -3.03 -11.08
CA SER A 92 14.34 -3.87 -10.99
C SER A 92 14.08 -5.35 -10.69
N PHE A 93 12.86 -5.74 -10.33
CA PHE A 93 12.52 -7.12 -9.98
C PHE A 93 11.93 -7.87 -11.17
N SER A 94 12.31 -9.12 -11.41
CA SER A 94 11.74 -9.92 -12.51
C SER A 94 10.27 -10.26 -12.27
N GLN A 95 9.97 -10.82 -11.09
CA GLN A 95 8.62 -11.26 -10.73
C GLN A 95 7.85 -10.15 -10.02
N LYS A 96 7.13 -9.33 -10.79
CA LYS A 96 6.42 -8.14 -10.30
C LYS A 96 5.36 -8.44 -9.23
N THR A 97 4.58 -9.49 -9.41
CA THR A 97 3.54 -9.88 -8.47
C THR A 97 4.13 -10.27 -7.12
N ILE A 98 5.24 -11.02 -7.12
CA ILE A 98 5.96 -11.39 -5.89
C ILE A 98 6.53 -10.15 -5.20
N PHE A 99 7.06 -9.19 -5.97
CA PHE A 99 7.52 -7.92 -5.41
C PHE A 99 6.39 -7.13 -4.73
N ASN A 100 5.20 -7.06 -5.32
CA ASN A 100 4.06 -6.37 -4.70
C ASN A 100 3.71 -7.03 -3.37
N VAL A 101 3.60 -8.37 -3.32
CA VAL A 101 3.33 -9.11 -2.07
C VAL A 101 4.43 -8.83 -1.02
N ALA A 102 5.70 -8.89 -1.42
CA ALA A 102 6.82 -8.61 -0.53
C ALA A 102 6.82 -7.17 0.00
N ALA A 103 6.47 -6.20 -0.84
CA ALA A 103 6.37 -4.79 -0.47
C ALA A 103 5.21 -4.58 0.52
N ASP A 104 4.07 -5.22 0.28
CA ASP A 104 2.89 -5.15 1.15
C ASP A 104 3.17 -5.74 2.54
N ILE A 105 3.90 -6.87 2.60
CA ILE A 105 4.39 -7.44 3.86
C ILE A 105 5.22 -6.40 4.63
N VAL A 106 6.11 -5.66 3.97
CA VAL A 106 6.93 -4.62 4.64
C VAL A 106 6.03 -3.52 5.19
N VAL A 107 5.15 -2.94 4.36
CA VAL A 107 4.38 -1.75 4.76
C VAL A 107 3.31 -2.08 5.81
N ASN A 108 2.64 -3.23 5.70
CA ASN A 108 1.53 -3.58 6.60
C ASN A 108 2.00 -3.88 8.03
N GLN A 109 3.31 -4.13 8.24
CA GLN A 109 3.90 -4.20 9.59
C GLN A 109 3.93 -2.86 10.33
N TYR A 110 3.73 -1.73 9.62
CA TYR A 110 3.70 -0.38 10.20
C TYR A 110 2.30 0.25 10.21
N VAL A 111 1.27 -0.48 9.80
CA VAL A 111 -0.14 -0.07 9.88
C VAL A 111 -0.78 -0.77 11.08
N ALA A 112 -1.55 -0.03 11.87
CA ALA A 112 -2.16 -0.61 13.07
C ALA A 112 -3.18 -1.71 12.69
N PRO A 113 -3.31 -2.80 13.47
CA PRO A 113 -4.22 -3.89 13.11
C PRO A 113 -5.68 -3.47 12.87
N ASN A 114 -6.20 -2.48 13.62
CA ASN A 114 -7.56 -1.95 13.43
C ASN A 114 -7.71 -1.06 12.19
N GLN A 115 -6.61 -0.68 11.54
CA GLN A 115 -6.57 0.15 10.33
C GLN A 115 -6.37 -0.69 9.05
N LEU A 116 -6.12 -1.99 9.19
CA LEU A 116 -5.96 -2.92 8.08
C LEU A 116 -7.32 -3.46 7.63
N ILE A 117 -7.54 -3.52 6.32
CA ILE A 117 -8.71 -4.19 5.75
C ILE A 117 -8.58 -5.71 5.80
N GLU A 118 -9.71 -6.40 5.74
CA GLU A 118 -9.72 -7.84 5.53
C GLU A 118 -8.99 -8.20 4.23
N GLY A 119 -8.13 -9.22 4.30
CA GLY A 119 -7.32 -9.66 3.16
C GLY A 119 -5.99 -8.91 2.97
N ALA A 120 -5.63 -7.98 3.87
CA ALA A 120 -4.31 -7.37 3.85
C ALA A 120 -3.19 -8.43 3.93
N VAL A 121 -2.12 -8.25 3.15
CA VAL A 121 -0.97 -9.16 3.12
C VAL A 121 -0.11 -8.94 4.36
N LEU A 122 0.02 -9.98 5.18
CA LEU A 122 0.72 -10.00 6.46
C LEU A 122 1.71 -11.18 6.51
N LEU A 123 2.69 -11.10 7.40
CA LEU A 123 3.63 -12.20 7.67
C LEU A 123 2.89 -13.50 8.01
N GLY A 124 1.81 -13.40 8.77
CA GLY A 124 0.98 -14.53 9.18
C GLY A 124 0.27 -15.26 8.03
N ASN A 125 0.23 -14.70 6.82
CA ASN A 125 -0.26 -15.41 5.65
C ASN A 125 0.74 -16.47 5.13
N PHE A 126 1.99 -16.43 5.60
CA PHE A 126 3.07 -17.32 5.17
C PHE A 126 3.73 -18.03 6.36
N PRO A 127 2.98 -18.78 7.19
CA PRO A 127 3.51 -19.36 8.43
C PRO A 127 4.66 -20.36 8.16
N GLU A 128 4.62 -21.09 7.04
CA GLU A 128 5.64 -22.08 6.71
C GLU A 128 7.00 -21.49 6.32
N LEU A 129 7.03 -20.20 5.97
CA LEU A 129 8.27 -19.52 5.62
C LEU A 129 9.05 -19.02 6.83
N ASN A 130 8.46 -19.02 8.04
CA ASN A 130 9.07 -18.48 9.27
C ASN A 130 9.76 -17.12 9.04
N LEU A 131 9.04 -16.21 8.39
CA LEU A 131 9.58 -14.91 8.00
C LEU A 131 9.83 -14.03 9.23
N GLU A 132 11.05 -13.53 9.36
CA GLU A 132 11.40 -12.58 10.43
C GLU A 132 10.74 -11.21 10.18
N PRO A 133 10.23 -10.54 11.23
CA PRO A 133 9.64 -9.23 11.10
C PRO A 133 10.70 -8.14 10.84
N HIS A 134 10.24 -7.00 10.34
CA HIS A 134 11.00 -5.76 10.11
C HIS A 134 12.22 -5.90 9.19
N GLN A 135 12.20 -6.86 8.27
CA GLN A 135 13.22 -7.02 7.24
C GLN A 135 12.95 -6.12 6.02
N HIS A 136 13.96 -5.94 5.18
CA HIS A 136 13.80 -5.20 3.93
C HIS A 136 13.06 -6.03 2.88
N VAL A 137 12.42 -5.37 1.90
CA VAL A 137 11.64 -6.04 0.82
C VAL A 137 12.37 -7.17 0.10
N ASN A 138 13.71 -7.10 -0.05
CA ASN A 138 14.50 -8.16 -0.69
C ASN A 138 14.43 -9.49 0.07
N HIS A 139 14.41 -9.44 1.40
CA HIS A 139 14.32 -10.63 2.24
C HIS A 139 13.03 -11.38 1.94
N TYR A 140 11.89 -10.68 1.99
CA TYR A 140 10.58 -11.25 1.69
C TYR A 140 10.45 -11.65 0.22
N TYR A 141 10.95 -10.84 -0.70
CA TYR A 141 10.94 -11.16 -2.14
C TYR A 141 11.67 -12.46 -2.44
N ASN A 142 12.88 -12.64 -1.90
CA ASN A 142 13.67 -13.85 -2.14
C ASN A 142 12.98 -15.09 -1.55
N ALA A 143 12.46 -15.01 -0.32
CA ALA A 143 11.76 -16.14 0.30
C ALA A 143 10.49 -16.54 -0.49
N LEU A 144 9.70 -15.56 -0.93
CA LEU A 144 8.51 -15.80 -1.74
C LEU A 144 8.86 -16.31 -3.15
N LEU A 145 9.96 -15.82 -3.73
CA LEU A 145 10.45 -16.27 -5.04
C LEU A 145 10.95 -17.72 -4.97
N ASP A 146 11.69 -18.09 -3.94
CA ASP A 146 12.13 -19.46 -3.72
C ASP A 146 10.95 -20.40 -3.53
N LEU A 147 9.92 -19.98 -2.78
CA LEU A 147 8.68 -20.72 -2.65
C LEU A 147 7.99 -20.92 -4.01
N TYR A 148 7.85 -19.83 -4.77
CA TYR A 148 7.23 -19.87 -6.10
C TYR A 148 7.97 -20.82 -7.05
N ASN A 149 9.30 -20.75 -7.10
CA ASN A 149 10.12 -21.60 -7.97
C ASN A 149 10.00 -23.08 -7.59
N LYS A 150 9.97 -23.42 -6.30
CA LYS A 150 9.75 -24.82 -5.86
C LYS A 150 8.45 -25.42 -6.39
N PHE A 151 7.38 -24.61 -6.49
CA PHE A 151 6.10 -25.07 -7.03
C PHE A 151 6.02 -24.96 -8.56
N ALA A 152 6.71 -24.00 -9.17
CA ALA A 152 6.75 -23.82 -10.62
C ALA A 152 7.60 -24.89 -11.32
N ASP A 153 8.74 -25.25 -10.71
CA ASP A 153 9.66 -26.29 -11.19
C ASP A 153 9.22 -27.70 -10.78
N GLY A 154 8.31 -27.81 -9.82
CA GLY A 154 7.71 -29.07 -9.35
C GLY A 154 6.56 -29.60 -10.22
N LYS A 155 6.53 -29.24 -11.51
CA LYS A 155 5.74 -29.97 -12.52
C LYS A 155 6.42 -31.27 -12.90
#